data_AF-A0A957IX89-F1
#
_entry.id   AF-A0A957IX89-F1
#
_cell.length_a   1.000
_cell.length_b   1.000
_cell.length_c   1.000
_cell.angle_alpha   90.00
_cell.angle_beta   90.00
_cell.angle_gamma   90.00
#
_symmetry.space_group_name_H-M   'P 1'
#
loop_
_entity.id
_entity.type
_entity.pdbx_description
1 polymer ?
#
loop_
_entity_poly.entity_id
_entity_poly.type
_entity_poly.pdbx_seq_one_letter_code
_entity_poly.pdbx_strand_id
1 'polypeptide(L)' 'MDLFEATNHSFVIRIWLEKATGPANQSVWRGHVTHVMSGNRRYFEDVQEVLLFVQAYLNEKSTSKSSG' A
#
# COMPACT_ATOMS: atom_id res chain seq x y z
N MET A 1 -19.95 -0.75 18.62
CA MET A 1 -18.98 -0.98 17.53
C MET A 1 -17.63 -1.10 18.21
N ASP A 2 -16.99 -2.26 18.12
CA ASP A 2 -15.75 -2.54 18.86
C ASP A 2 -14.60 -1.68 18.35
N LEU A 3 -13.92 -0.98 19.26
CA LEU A 3 -12.79 -0.08 18.98
C LEU A 3 -11.63 -0.77 18.23
N PHE A 4 -11.56 -2.10 18.26
CA PHE A 4 -10.56 -2.90 17.55
C PHE A 4 -10.74 -2.87 16.02
N GLU A 5 -11.97 -2.78 15.49
CA GLU A 5 -12.20 -2.70 14.05
C GLU A 5 -11.84 -1.31 13.49
N ALA A 6 -11.91 -0.26 14.31
CA ALA A 6 -11.59 1.10 13.91
C ALA A 6 -10.07 1.37 13.83
N THR A 7 -9.23 0.50 14.42
CA THR A 7 -7.78 0.72 14.51
C THR A 7 -6.94 -0.11 13.55
N ASN A 8 -7.46 -1.24 13.07
CA ASN A 8 -6.73 -2.13 12.15
C ASN A 8 -6.80 -1.66 10.69
N HIS A 9 -5.72 -1.88 9.93
CA HIS A 9 -5.63 -1.65 8.49
C HIS A 9 -5.21 -2.95 7.79
N SER A 10 -5.98 -3.36 6.78
CA SER A 10 -5.71 -4.59 6.01
C SER A 10 -5.37 -4.23 4.57
N PHE A 11 -4.35 -4.89 4.04
CA PHE A 11 -3.84 -4.64 2.70
C PHE A 11 -3.69 -5.93 1.91
N VAL A 12 -4.05 -5.91 0.64
CA VAL A 12 -3.72 -6.98 -0.32
C VAL A 12 -2.67 -6.45 -1.28
N ILE A 13 -1.52 -7.11 -1.32
CA ILE A 13 -0.40 -6.79 -2.20
C ILE A 13 -0.25 -7.92 -3.21
N ARG A 14 -0.25 -7.58 -4.50
CA ARG A 14 0.13 -8.50 -5.59
C ARG A 14 1.40 -7.96 -6.21
N ILE A 15 2.43 -8.80 -6.30
CA ILE A 15 3.72 -8.46 -6.88
C ILE A 15 4.13 -9.55 -7.87
N TRP A 16 4.65 -9.15 -9.01
CA TRP A 16 5.17 -10.06 -10.03
C TRP A 16 6.37 -9.43 -10.73
N LEU A 17 7.24 -10.28 -11.25
CA LEU A 17 8.36 -9.85 -12.09
C LEU A 17 7.91 -9.92 -13.55
N GLU A 18 7.94 -8.81 -14.25
CA GLU A 18 7.68 -8.75 -15.69
C GLU A 18 9.00 -8.93 -16.45
N LYS A 19 9.06 -10.00 -17.26
CA LYS A 19 10.23 -10.26 -18.11
C LYS A 19 10.22 -9.31 -19.31
N ALA A 20 11.27 -8.50 -19.45
CA ALA A 20 11.43 -7.66 -20.64
C ALA A 20 11.72 -8.53 -21.87
N THR A 21 10.91 -8.37 -22.93
CA THR A 21 11.14 -8.97 -24.24
C THR A 21 12.00 -8.04 -25.10
N GLY A 22 13.28 -7.88 -24.76
CA GLY A 22 14.19 -7.03 -25.53
C GLY A 22 15.66 -7.15 -25.14
N PRO A 23 16.59 -6.68 -26.00
CA PRO A 23 18.04 -6.85 -25.82
C PRO A 23 18.59 -6.20 -24.54
N ALA A 24 17.83 -5.31 -23.90
CA ALA A 24 18.19 -4.65 -22.65
C ALA A 24 17.87 -5.45 -21.37
N ASN A 25 17.18 -6.60 -21.48
CA ASN A 25 16.96 -7.67 -20.49
C ASN A 25 16.85 -7.31 -18.99
N GLN A 26 16.33 -6.13 -18.64
CA GLN A 26 16.06 -5.78 -17.25
C GLN A 26 14.62 -6.18 -16.92
N SER A 27 14.48 -7.20 -16.08
CA SER A 27 13.19 -7.58 -15.55
C SER A 27 12.69 -6.48 -14.62
N VAL A 28 11.43 -6.06 -14.77
CA VAL A 28 10.84 -4.96 -14.00
C VAL A 28 9.89 -5.55 -12.97
N TRP A 29 10.02 -5.13 -11.71
CA TRP A 29 9.03 -5.47 -10.70
C TRP A 29 7.77 -4.67 -10.95
N ARG A 30 6.62 -5.34 -10.90
CA ARG A 30 5.31 -4.68 -10.97
C ARG A 30 4.42 -5.21 -9.89
N GLY A 31 3.50 -4.37 -9.45
CA GLY A 31 2.54 -4.78 -8.46
C GLY A 31 1.39 -3.81 -8.31
N HIS A 32 0.48 -4.19 -7.42
CA HIS A 32 -0.47 -3.25 -6.85
C HIS A 32 -0.73 -3.58 -5.38
N VAL A 33 -0.96 -2.54 -4.60
CA VAL A 33 -1.44 -2.60 -3.22
C VAL A 33 -2.87 -2.10 -3.18
N THR A 34 -3.74 -2.76 -2.41
CA THR A 34 -5.13 -2.35 -2.18
C THR A 34 -5.41 -2.32 -0.68
N HIS A 35 -5.86 -1.18 -0.17
CA HIS A 35 -6.35 -1.09 1.21
C HIS A 35 -7.80 -1.63 1.25
N VAL A 36 -8.00 -2.71 1.98
CA VAL A 36 -9.24 -3.52 1.94
C VAL A 36 -10.46 -2.69 2.33
N MET A 37 -10.35 -1.87 3.37
CA MET A 37 -11.51 -1.15 3.92
C MET A 37 -11.96 0.01 3.04
N SER A 38 -11.02 0.74 2.43
CA SER A 38 -11.37 1.86 1.52
C SER A 38 -11.59 1.43 0.08
N GLY A 39 -11.09 0.26 -0.32
CA GLY A 39 -11.01 -0.15 -1.73
C GLY A 39 -9.93 0.57 -2.55
N ASN A 40 -9.26 1.59 -2.00
CA ASN A 40 -8.20 2.33 -2.68
C ASN A 40 -7.07 1.41 -3.14
N ARG A 41 -6.69 1.54 -4.41
CA ARG A 41 -5.63 0.76 -5.06
C ARG A 41 -4.56 1.67 -5.64
N ARG A 42 -3.30 1.25 -5.52
CA ARG A 42 -2.15 1.88 -6.19
C ARG A 42 -1.30 0.82 -6.88
N TYR A 43 -0.96 1.05 -8.15
CA TYR A 43 0.04 0.26 -8.87
C TYR A 43 1.44 0.79 -8.54
N PHE A 44 2.44 -0.08 -8.51
CA PHE A 44 3.82 0.28 -8.22
C PHE A 44 4.79 -0.51 -9.09
N GLU A 45 5.94 0.09 -9.36
CA GLU A 45 7.10 -0.59 -9.98
C GLU A 45 8.27 -0.69 -8.99
N ASP A 46 8.27 0.13 -7.93
CA ASP A 46 9.18 0.05 -6.79
C ASP A 46 8.42 -0.40 -5.52
N VAL A 47 8.97 -1.38 -4.80
CA VAL A 47 8.41 -1.89 -3.54
C VAL A 47 8.35 -0.79 -2.47
N GLN A 48 9.20 0.24 -2.57
CA GLN A 48 9.22 1.37 -1.65
C GLN A 48 7.91 2.18 -1.73
N GLU A 49 7.23 2.17 -2.87
CA GLU A 49 5.91 2.81 -3.02
C GLU A 49 4.82 2.13 -2.18
N VAL A 50 4.96 0.82 -1.89
CA VAL A 50 4.05 0.10 -0.99
C VAL A 50 4.19 0.62 0.43
N LEU A 51 5.42 0.86 0.89
CA LEU A 51 5.68 1.41 2.23
C LEU A 51 5.06 2.79 2.38
N LEU A 52 5.23 3.66 1.38
CA LEU A 52 4.61 4.99 1.35
C LEU A 52 3.08 4.91 1.37
N PHE A 53 2.50 3.94 0.65
CA PHE A 53 1.05 3.72 0.66
C PHE A 53 0.54 3.28 2.03
N VAL A 54 1.21 2.35 2.70
CA VAL A 54 0.83 1.88 4.04
C VAL A 54 0.97 2.99 5.09
N GLN A 55 2.06 3.76 5.05
CA GLN A 55 2.33 4.86 5.99
C GLN A 55 1.23 5.93 5.98
N ALA A 56 0.62 6.21 4.82
CA ALA A 56 -0.47 7.17 4.72
C ALA A 56 -1.65 6.83 5.63
N TYR A 57 -1.97 5.54 5.80
CA TYR A 57 -3.06 5.08 6.66
C TYR A 57 -2.65 4.97 8.14
N LEU A 58 -1.36 4.83 8.43
CA LEU A 58 -0.85 4.82 9.80
C LEU A 58 -0.77 6.24 10.39
N ASN A 59 -0.42 7.23 9.57
CA ASN A 59 -0.22 8.61 10.03
C ASN A 59 -1.53 9.41 10.18
N GLU A 60 -2.61 9.02 9.49
CA GLU A 60 -3.93 9.66 9.61
C GLU A 60 -4.50 9.57 11.04
N LYS A 61 -4.07 8.56 11.83
CA LYS A 61 -4.50 8.41 13.23
C LYS A 61 -3.76 9.29 14.24
N SER A 62 -2.80 10.10 13.80
CA SER A 62 -2.08 11.03 14.69
C SER A 62 -2.74 12.40 14.85
N THR A 63 -3.80 12.72 14.09
CA THR A 63 -4.45 14.05 14.12
C THR A 63 -5.74 14.11 14.92
N SER A 64 -6.06 13.12 15.78
CA SER A 64 -7.14 13.29 16.77
C SER A 64 -6.66 14.17 17.94
N LYS A 65 -6.61 15.48 17.66
CA LYS A 65 -6.86 16.60 18.56
C LYS A 65 -6.99 16.23 20.05
N SER A 66 -5.91 16.42 20.82
CA SER A 66 -6.02 16.67 22.26
C SER A 66 -6.78 17.98 22.43
N SER A 67 -8.09 17.91 22.67
CA SER A 67 -8.84 19.01 23.27
C SER A 67 -8.74 18.81 24.77
N GLY A 68 -8.19 19.81 25.45
CA GLY A 68 -7.85 19.77 26.88
C GLY A 68 -9.02 19.93 27.83
#